data_AF-A0A945WEW1-F1
#
_entry.id   AF-A0A945WEW1-F1
#
_cell.length_a   1.000
_cell.length_b   1.000
_cell.length_c   1.000
_cell.angle_alpha   90.00
_cell.angle_beta   90.00
_cell.angle_gamma   90.00
#
_symmetry.space_group_name_H-M   'P 1'
#
loop_
_entity.id
_entity.type
_entity.pdbx_description
1 polymer ?
#
loop_
_entity_poly.entity_id
_entity_poly.type
_entity_poly.pdbx_seq_one_letter_code
_entity_poly.pdbx_strand_id
1 'polypeptide(L)'
;MRHLILTISCGFLISTLFGQDVLIIHDNGSTFSNTVSLKDTLDSEGFDVTITTVNESNWNNTNPSVSGFDAVIHLNGTSYASEMPQAGQIALNDFVEDDEGLYIGFEWNSYQRFVLNELQNLDDLILFQRTSGATGSPTHTISAGQTNHPVLSGVPNSFSVYDGYNIGNLRTLSGSTLLMQSGSNPLVAVRDFGQGHILNFAMAANYSQGNSTVLTNSHIQTIIINFIREYAFNVEIIQDSSILCYGDSTAVLSADVIGGDSPYTYLWSNGDTSLSISGLDTGTYGVTVTDSVGDQTSNSFIVSEPTELIASLGYQENILCPNDSNGIAFVATNLGGIQPYTYAWNDGSINDTNTNLPLGPFTCTVSDSNNCISTYTGTIVSLDITAPTAVGQNLTVYLDASGSASITAAQVDNGSSDNCSVDSLYLDQTDFDCSDTVVNEVTLTAVDASGNSSSVTADITVLDTISPTMASQNLTVYLDATGGASITAAQVDSGS
;
A
#
# COMPACT_ATOMS: atom_id res chain seq x y z
N MET A 1 -19.56 -0.51 -20.68
CA MET A 1 -20.81 -1.04 -21.25
C MET A 1 -20.95 -2.52 -20.95
N ARG A 2 -22.03 -2.94 -20.30
CA ARG A 2 -22.98 -3.96 -20.79
C ARG A 2 -23.76 -4.63 -19.65
N HIS A 3 -25.08 -4.48 -19.72
CA HIS A 3 -26.11 -5.45 -19.38
C HIS A 3 -26.15 -6.00 -17.94
N LEU A 4 -26.99 -5.35 -17.12
CA LEU A 4 -27.56 -5.93 -15.92
C LEU A 4 -28.61 -7.00 -16.32
N ILE A 5 -28.20 -8.27 -16.33
CA ILE A 5 -29.10 -9.40 -16.12
C ILE A 5 -29.12 -9.62 -14.60
N LEU A 6 -30.27 -9.36 -13.98
CA LEU A 6 -30.57 -9.76 -12.60
C LEU A 6 -30.53 -11.30 -12.49
N THR A 7 -29.36 -11.84 -12.22
CA THR A 7 -29.17 -13.14 -11.58
C THR A 7 -28.25 -12.92 -10.39
N ILE A 8 -28.83 -12.88 -9.19
CA ILE A 8 -28.09 -12.81 -7.93
C ILE A 8 -27.30 -14.12 -7.78
N SER A 9 -26.00 -14.08 -8.08
CA SER A 9 -25.03 -15.04 -7.58
C SER A 9 -23.66 -14.39 -7.44
N CYS A 10 -23.29 -14.10 -6.19
CA CYS A 10 -21.98 -13.79 -5.64
C CYS A 10 -21.03 -12.84 -6.39
N GLY A 11 -20.93 -11.61 -5.87
CA GLY A 11 -19.64 -10.94 -5.68
C GLY A 11 -19.15 -10.07 -6.84
N PHE A 12 -19.88 -9.02 -7.18
CA PHE A 12 -19.34 -7.89 -7.93
C PHE A 12 -19.87 -6.58 -7.32
N LEU A 13 -18.96 -5.67 -6.99
CA LEU A 13 -19.26 -4.38 -6.38
C LEU A 13 -19.83 -3.43 -7.45
N ILE A 14 -21.09 -3.02 -7.28
CA ILE A 14 -21.74 -1.95 -8.04
C ILE A 14 -21.32 -0.63 -7.39
N SER A 15 -20.38 0.09 -7.98
CA SER A 15 -20.02 1.46 -7.54
C SER A 15 -19.93 2.47 -8.70
N THR A 16 -20.54 2.17 -9.86
CA THR A 16 -20.40 3.02 -11.06
C THR A 16 -21.71 3.39 -11.74
N LEU A 17 -22.87 3.17 -11.11
CA LEU A 17 -24.06 3.93 -11.45
C LEU A 17 -24.05 5.19 -10.58
N PHE A 18 -23.91 6.36 -11.22
CA PHE A 18 -24.23 7.61 -10.56
C PHE A 18 -25.71 7.57 -10.18
N GLY A 19 -25.99 7.87 -8.91
CA GLY A 19 -27.32 7.85 -8.32
C GLY A 19 -27.91 6.44 -8.19
N GLN A 20 -28.63 6.18 -7.10
CA GLN A 20 -29.27 4.89 -6.82
C GLN A 20 -30.78 4.96 -7.10
N ASP A 21 -31.26 6.04 -7.71
CA ASP A 21 -32.68 6.38 -7.74
C ASP A 21 -33.38 5.72 -8.94
N VAL A 22 -34.28 4.77 -8.67
CA VAL A 22 -35.00 4.01 -9.69
C VAL A 22 -36.49 4.30 -9.63
N LEU A 23 -37.10 4.70 -10.74
CA LEU A 23 -38.54 4.87 -10.86
C LEU A 23 -39.19 3.65 -11.53
N ILE A 24 -40.05 2.94 -10.82
CA ILE A 24 -40.92 1.91 -11.39
C ILE A 24 -42.29 2.51 -11.69
N ILE A 25 -42.66 2.56 -12.97
CA ILE A 25 -44.00 2.91 -13.44
C ILE A 25 -44.77 1.62 -13.71
N HIS A 26 -45.92 1.45 -13.08
CA HIS A 26 -46.78 0.30 -13.38
C HIS A 26 -48.26 0.71 -13.55
N ASP A 27 -48.97 -0.01 -14.42
CA ASP A 27 -50.39 0.22 -14.68
C ASP A 27 -51.28 -0.33 -13.54
N ASN A 28 -52.38 0.36 -13.27
CA ASN A 28 -53.39 0.04 -12.25
C ASN A 28 -54.04 -1.35 -12.43
N GLY A 29 -53.94 -1.96 -13.62
CA GLY A 29 -54.48 -3.29 -13.91
C GLY A 29 -53.50 -4.45 -13.73
N SER A 30 -52.22 -4.19 -13.47
CA SER A 30 -51.19 -5.23 -13.29
C SER A 30 -51.21 -5.82 -11.87
N THR A 31 -50.95 -7.12 -11.72
CA THR A 31 -50.92 -7.77 -10.39
C THR A 31 -49.77 -7.20 -9.55
N PHE A 32 -50.12 -6.38 -8.57
CA PHE A 32 -49.25 -5.65 -7.64
C PHE A 32 -48.11 -6.49 -7.00
N SER A 33 -48.29 -7.81 -6.89
CA SER A 33 -47.31 -8.74 -6.30
C SER A 33 -45.95 -8.77 -6.99
N ASN A 34 -45.90 -8.61 -8.33
CA ASN A 34 -44.65 -8.70 -9.08
C ASN A 34 -43.84 -7.40 -9.01
N THR A 35 -44.51 -6.25 -8.99
CA THR A 35 -43.90 -4.93 -8.82
C THR A 35 -43.25 -4.80 -7.44
N VAL A 36 -43.93 -5.27 -6.39
CA VAL A 36 -43.38 -5.29 -5.02
C VAL A 36 -42.17 -6.21 -4.94
N SER A 37 -42.23 -7.41 -5.55
CA SER A 37 -41.09 -8.34 -5.56
C SER A 37 -39.87 -7.77 -6.30
N LEU A 38 -40.09 -7.03 -7.38
CA LEU A 38 -39.00 -6.35 -8.11
C LEU A 38 -38.40 -5.21 -7.27
N LYS A 39 -39.25 -4.41 -6.62
CA LYS A 39 -38.79 -3.34 -5.71
C LYS A 39 -37.99 -3.90 -4.54
N ASP A 40 -38.49 -4.93 -3.87
CA ASP A 40 -37.78 -5.57 -2.75
C ASP A 40 -36.41 -6.11 -3.19
N THR A 41 -36.32 -6.63 -4.41
CA THR A 41 -35.05 -7.11 -5.00
C THR A 41 -34.10 -5.95 -5.24
N LEU A 42 -34.56 -4.87 -5.89
CA LEU A 42 -33.75 -3.70 -6.18
C LEU A 42 -33.32 -2.94 -4.91
N ASP A 43 -34.22 -2.77 -3.94
CA ASP A 43 -33.90 -2.21 -2.62
C ASP A 43 -32.80 -3.04 -1.93
N SER A 44 -32.85 -4.38 -2.04
CA SER A 44 -31.85 -5.27 -1.43
C SER A 44 -30.47 -5.18 -2.09
N GLU A 45 -30.42 -4.74 -3.34
CA GLU A 45 -29.19 -4.46 -4.09
C GLU A 45 -28.71 -3.01 -3.90
N GLY A 46 -29.39 -2.24 -3.06
CA GLY A 46 -29.00 -0.88 -2.68
C GLY A 46 -29.54 0.22 -3.59
N PHE A 47 -30.59 -0.03 -4.39
CA PHE A 47 -31.27 1.02 -5.15
C PHE A 47 -32.35 1.71 -4.30
N ASP A 48 -32.50 3.03 -4.42
CA ASP A 48 -33.65 3.77 -3.87
C ASP A 48 -34.80 3.76 -4.88
N VAL A 49 -35.72 2.81 -4.69
CA VAL A 49 -36.78 2.55 -5.66
C VAL A 49 -38.06 3.29 -5.29
N THR A 50 -38.50 4.17 -6.18
CA THR A 50 -39.82 4.80 -6.15
C THR A 50 -40.79 4.04 -7.06
N ILE A 51 -41.94 3.61 -6.53
CA ILE A 51 -43.02 3.02 -7.34
C ILE A 51 -44.12 4.06 -7.55
N THR A 52 -44.58 4.19 -8.79
CA THR A 52 -45.81 4.93 -9.12
C THR A 52 -46.86 4.04 -9.77
N THR A 53 -48.13 4.32 -9.49
CA THR A 53 -49.29 3.76 -10.18
C THR A 53 -49.83 4.80 -11.15
N VAL A 54 -49.58 4.63 -12.45
CA VAL A 54 -50.13 5.53 -13.48
C VAL A 54 -50.69 4.69 -14.61
N ASN A 55 -51.87 5.05 -15.08
CA ASN A 55 -52.40 4.47 -16.30
C ASN A 55 -51.58 5.03 -17.48
N GLU A 56 -50.96 4.13 -18.24
CA GLU A 56 -50.12 4.44 -19.41
C GLU A 56 -50.79 5.44 -20.37
N SER A 57 -52.11 5.33 -20.52
CA SER A 57 -52.94 6.21 -21.36
C SER A 57 -53.04 7.67 -20.92
N ASN A 58 -52.68 7.97 -19.66
CA ASN A 58 -52.78 9.30 -19.06
C ASN A 58 -51.42 9.84 -18.60
N TRP A 59 -50.33 9.10 -18.85
CA TRP A 59 -49.01 9.52 -18.41
C TRP A 59 -48.40 10.59 -19.33
N ASN A 60 -47.98 11.70 -18.75
CA ASN A 60 -47.51 12.90 -19.47
C ASN A 60 -46.29 13.55 -18.79
N ASN A 61 -45.53 12.78 -18.01
CA ASN A 61 -44.36 13.22 -17.23
C ASN A 61 -44.62 14.25 -16.12
N THR A 62 -45.88 14.53 -15.77
CA THR A 62 -46.21 15.41 -14.62
C THR A 62 -46.67 14.62 -13.38
N ASN A 63 -46.90 13.31 -13.54
CA ASN A 63 -47.29 12.43 -12.45
C ASN A 63 -46.98 10.96 -12.80
N PRO A 64 -45.79 10.42 -12.48
CA PRO A 64 -44.62 11.12 -11.95
C PRO A 64 -43.77 11.73 -13.07
N SER A 65 -42.83 12.60 -12.66
CA SER A 65 -41.71 13.05 -13.47
C SER A 65 -40.60 11.99 -13.47
N VAL A 66 -39.94 11.79 -14.61
CA VAL A 66 -38.72 10.96 -14.73
C VAL A 66 -37.45 11.71 -14.34
N SER A 67 -37.48 13.04 -14.33
CA SER A 67 -36.33 13.85 -13.92
C SER A 67 -35.94 13.57 -12.46
N GLY A 68 -34.63 13.40 -12.24
CA GLY A 68 -34.04 13.09 -10.94
C GLY A 68 -33.96 11.61 -10.60
N PHE A 69 -34.27 10.71 -11.55
CA PHE A 69 -33.99 9.29 -11.45
C PHE A 69 -32.86 8.91 -12.39
N ASP A 70 -32.14 7.84 -12.06
CA ASP A 70 -31.06 7.31 -12.91
C ASP A 70 -31.58 6.21 -13.83
N ALA A 71 -32.68 5.55 -13.44
CA ALA A 71 -33.36 4.56 -14.26
C ALA A 71 -34.90 4.60 -14.11
N VAL A 72 -35.59 4.32 -15.22
CA VAL A 72 -37.06 4.18 -15.28
C VAL A 72 -37.43 2.79 -15.79
N ILE A 73 -38.16 2.03 -14.98
CA ILE A 73 -38.70 0.72 -15.34
C ILE A 73 -40.20 0.84 -15.55
N HIS A 74 -40.66 0.62 -16.77
CA HIS A 74 -42.07 0.68 -17.14
C HIS A 74 -42.65 -0.73 -17.33
N LEU A 75 -43.56 -1.09 -16.44
CA LEU A 75 -44.26 -2.38 -16.38
C LEU A 75 -45.68 -2.22 -16.94
N ASN A 76 -45.89 -2.55 -18.21
CA ASN A 76 -47.20 -2.39 -18.84
C ASN A 76 -48.22 -3.40 -18.28
N GLY A 77 -49.40 -2.91 -17.90
CA GLY A 77 -50.54 -3.72 -17.49
C GLY A 77 -51.37 -4.20 -18.67
N THR A 78 -52.14 -5.25 -18.46
CA THR A 78 -52.92 -5.95 -19.49
C THR A 78 -54.18 -5.20 -19.96
N SER A 79 -54.28 -3.89 -19.71
CA SER A 79 -55.44 -3.06 -20.08
C SER A 79 -55.36 -2.63 -21.54
N TYR A 80 -56.07 -3.36 -22.39
CA TYR A 80 -56.22 -3.13 -23.82
C TYR A 80 -56.37 -1.65 -24.25
N ALA A 81 -55.49 -1.23 -25.17
CA ALA A 81 -55.78 -0.39 -26.35
C ALA A 81 -55.75 1.15 -26.27
N SER A 82 -54.79 1.77 -25.58
CA SER A 82 -54.53 3.21 -25.78
C SER A 82 -53.03 3.54 -25.72
N GLU A 83 -52.56 4.27 -26.73
CA GLU A 83 -51.17 4.75 -26.86
C GLU A 83 -50.81 5.69 -25.69
N MET A 84 -49.55 5.63 -25.22
CA MET A 84 -49.00 6.61 -24.29
C MET A 84 -49.14 8.02 -24.91
N PRO A 85 -49.60 9.05 -24.17
CA PRO A 85 -49.66 10.41 -24.69
C PRO A 85 -48.30 10.89 -25.22
N GLN A 86 -48.31 11.68 -26.29
CA GLN A 86 -47.10 12.24 -26.92
C GLN A 86 -46.18 12.96 -25.91
N ALA A 87 -46.77 13.62 -24.89
CA ALA A 87 -46.00 14.28 -23.83
C ALA A 87 -45.20 13.32 -22.94
N GLY A 88 -45.71 12.11 -22.67
CA GLY A 88 -44.96 11.08 -21.95
C GLY A 88 -43.84 10.48 -22.80
N GLN A 89 -44.09 10.32 -24.10
CA GLN A 89 -43.08 9.82 -25.04
C GLN A 89 -41.90 10.80 -25.19
N ILE A 90 -42.18 12.10 -25.35
CA ILE A 90 -41.14 13.14 -25.42
C ILE A 90 -40.29 13.13 -24.14
N ALA A 91 -40.92 13.02 -22.98
CA ALA A 91 -40.18 12.98 -21.72
C ALA A 91 -39.26 11.77 -21.55
N LEU A 92 -39.64 10.59 -22.05
CA LEU A 92 -38.74 9.43 -22.06
C LEU A 92 -37.60 9.64 -23.05
N ASN A 93 -37.86 10.31 -24.16
CA ASN A 93 -36.82 10.64 -25.13
C ASN A 93 -35.82 11.62 -24.52
N ASP A 94 -36.28 12.73 -23.95
CA ASP A 94 -35.43 13.72 -23.26
C ASP A 94 -34.66 13.07 -22.09
N PHE A 95 -35.29 12.16 -21.34
CA PHE A 95 -34.64 11.44 -20.24
C PHE A 95 -33.47 10.56 -20.71
N VAL A 96 -33.64 9.87 -21.84
CA VAL A 96 -32.61 8.98 -22.39
C VAL A 96 -31.54 9.80 -23.13
N GLU A 97 -31.92 10.85 -23.85
CA GLU A 97 -31.03 11.64 -24.71
C GLU A 97 -30.27 12.74 -23.97
N ASP A 98 -30.95 13.51 -23.12
CA ASP A 98 -30.39 14.70 -22.46
C ASP A 98 -29.91 14.40 -21.03
N ASP A 99 -30.60 13.51 -20.31
CA ASP A 99 -30.29 13.16 -18.92
C ASP A 99 -29.44 11.88 -18.78
N GLU A 100 -29.06 11.23 -19.90
CA GLU A 100 -28.33 9.95 -19.95
C GLU A 100 -28.98 8.82 -19.10
N GLY A 101 -30.30 8.87 -18.92
CA GLY A 101 -31.05 7.96 -18.07
C GLY A 101 -31.39 6.62 -18.72
N LEU A 102 -31.43 5.55 -17.91
CA LEU A 102 -31.74 4.19 -18.40
C LEU A 102 -33.24 3.92 -18.44
N TYR A 103 -33.82 3.63 -19.60
CA TYR A 103 -35.23 3.22 -19.74
C TYR A 103 -35.40 1.73 -20.05
N ILE A 104 -36.25 1.05 -19.27
CA ILE A 104 -36.58 -0.37 -19.43
C ILE A 104 -38.10 -0.55 -19.61
N GLY A 105 -38.51 -1.03 -20.79
CA GLY A 105 -39.93 -1.29 -21.10
C GLY A 105 -40.25 -2.78 -21.19
N PHE A 106 -41.35 -3.20 -20.55
CA PHE A 106 -41.88 -4.56 -20.67
C PHE A 106 -43.19 -4.55 -21.47
N GLU A 107 -43.14 -5.02 -22.73
CA GLU A 107 -44.32 -5.06 -23.59
C GLU A 107 -45.13 -6.36 -23.46
N TRP A 108 -46.46 -6.22 -23.46
CA TRP A 108 -47.40 -7.33 -23.56
C TRP A 108 -48.09 -7.48 -24.93
N ASN A 109 -47.98 -6.50 -25.86
CA ASN A 109 -48.43 -6.62 -27.26
C ASN A 109 -48.09 -5.42 -28.17
N SER A 110 -48.27 -5.64 -29.47
CA SER A 110 -47.63 -5.00 -30.64
C SER A 110 -48.22 -3.66 -31.13
N TYR A 111 -48.56 -2.71 -30.26
CA TYR A 111 -49.24 -1.46 -30.67
C TYR A 111 -48.54 -0.12 -30.34
N GLN A 112 -47.22 -0.09 -30.11
CA GLN A 112 -46.44 1.16 -30.08
C GLN A 112 -45.63 1.40 -31.37
N ARG A 113 -46.29 1.22 -32.52
CA ARG A 113 -45.61 1.14 -33.82
C ARG A 113 -45.18 2.49 -34.43
N PHE A 114 -45.46 3.63 -33.80
CA PHE A 114 -45.23 4.94 -34.43
C PHE A 114 -43.99 5.71 -33.97
N VAL A 115 -43.28 5.30 -32.91
CA VAL A 115 -42.06 6.00 -32.43
C VAL A 115 -40.84 5.07 -32.23
N LEU A 116 -41.00 3.76 -32.45
CA LEU A 116 -39.86 2.81 -32.43
C LEU A 116 -38.80 3.08 -33.52
N ASN A 117 -39.12 3.80 -34.60
CA ASN A 117 -38.11 4.13 -35.61
C ASN A 117 -37.14 5.25 -35.17
N GLU A 118 -37.51 6.05 -34.17
CA GLU A 118 -36.64 7.08 -33.59
C GLU A 118 -35.87 6.51 -32.39
N LEU A 119 -36.53 5.72 -31.53
CA LEU A 119 -35.95 5.09 -30.34
C LEU A 119 -34.98 3.91 -30.62
N GLN A 120 -35.01 3.32 -31.82
CA GLN A 120 -34.11 2.21 -32.21
C GLN A 120 -32.68 2.65 -32.57
N ASN A 121 -32.41 3.97 -32.59
CA ASN A 121 -31.07 4.53 -32.82
C ASN A 121 -30.41 5.00 -31.52
N LEU A 122 -30.93 4.59 -30.36
CA LEU A 122 -30.44 4.98 -29.04
C LEU A 122 -29.48 3.93 -28.46
N ASP A 123 -28.40 4.39 -27.84
CA ASP A 123 -27.30 3.55 -27.34
C ASP A 123 -27.70 2.65 -26.14
N ASP A 124 -28.77 2.99 -25.39
CA ASP A 124 -29.18 2.28 -24.16
C ASP A 124 -30.71 2.03 -24.07
N LEU A 125 -31.27 1.21 -24.97
CA LEU A 125 -32.67 0.75 -24.91
C LEU A 125 -32.78 -0.78 -24.89
N ILE A 126 -33.42 -1.36 -23.86
CA ILE A 126 -33.65 -2.81 -23.73
C ILE A 126 -35.16 -3.14 -23.72
N LEU A 127 -35.60 -3.94 -24.70
CA LEU A 127 -37.00 -4.40 -24.85
C LEU A 127 -37.14 -5.91 -24.57
N PHE A 128 -38.08 -6.30 -23.70
CA PHE A 128 -38.46 -7.70 -23.46
C PHE A 128 -39.92 -7.98 -23.87
N GLN A 129 -40.17 -9.11 -24.55
CA GLN A 129 -41.50 -9.53 -25.01
C GLN A 129 -41.86 -10.94 -24.52
N ARG A 130 -43.07 -11.15 -23.97
CA ARG A 130 -43.55 -12.47 -23.47
C ARG A 130 -44.73 -13.01 -24.31
N THR A 131 -44.77 -14.31 -24.58
CA THR A 131 -45.93 -15.01 -25.19
C THR A 131 -46.73 -15.82 -24.16
N SER A 132 -48.07 -15.82 -24.20
CA SER A 132 -48.95 -16.45 -23.19
C SER A 132 -49.86 -17.59 -23.71
N GLY A 133 -50.19 -18.56 -22.83
CA GLY A 133 -51.39 -19.45 -22.86
C GLY A 133 -51.08 -20.91 -22.45
N ALA A 134 -51.87 -21.75 -21.78
CA ALA A 134 -53.21 -21.75 -21.15
C ALA A 134 -53.32 -22.98 -20.19
N THR A 135 -54.35 -23.05 -19.33
CA THR A 135 -54.58 -24.00 -18.21
C THR A 135 -55.26 -25.34 -18.56
N GLY A 136 -54.84 -26.50 -18.01
CA GLY A 136 -55.69 -27.73 -17.93
C GLY A 136 -55.05 -29.12 -17.59
N SER A 137 -55.50 -29.73 -16.47
CA SER A 137 -55.54 -31.12 -15.90
C SER A 137 -54.78 -32.35 -16.50
N PRO A 138 -54.29 -33.34 -15.69
CA PRO A 138 -53.47 -34.48 -16.16
C PRO A 138 -54.23 -35.82 -16.31
N THR A 139 -53.94 -36.60 -17.37
CA THR A 139 -54.18 -38.06 -17.44
C THR A 139 -53.04 -38.77 -18.18
N HIS A 140 -52.55 -39.88 -17.62
CA HIS A 140 -51.45 -40.70 -18.14
C HIS A 140 -51.95 -41.79 -19.12
N THR A 141 -51.21 -42.03 -20.21
CA THR A 141 -51.32 -43.28 -21.01
C THR A 141 -49.92 -43.76 -21.40
N ILE A 142 -49.62 -45.04 -21.15
CA ILE A 142 -48.37 -45.71 -21.55
C ILE A 142 -48.58 -46.36 -22.93
N SER A 143 -47.67 -46.17 -23.87
CA SER A 143 -47.64 -46.93 -25.13
C SER A 143 -46.33 -47.72 -25.27
N ALA A 144 -46.46 -48.98 -25.70
CA ALA A 144 -45.43 -50.01 -25.74
C ALA A 144 -44.85 -50.19 -27.15
N GLY A 145 -43.57 -50.58 -27.22
CA GLY A 145 -43.01 -51.38 -28.32
C GLY A 145 -41.76 -50.82 -29.02
N GLN A 146 -40.57 -51.20 -28.56
CA GLN A 146 -39.36 -51.26 -29.40
C GLN A 146 -38.65 -52.60 -29.20
N THR A 147 -39.03 -53.62 -29.96
CA THR A 147 -38.41 -54.95 -29.90
C THR A 147 -37.39 -55.24 -31.02
N ASN A 148 -37.06 -54.30 -31.91
CA ASN A 148 -36.17 -54.59 -33.04
C ASN A 148 -35.15 -53.47 -33.37
N HIS A 149 -34.41 -52.93 -32.39
CA HIS A 149 -33.25 -52.06 -32.68
C HIS A 149 -31.95 -52.65 -32.09
N PRO A 150 -30.92 -52.95 -32.91
CA PRO A 150 -29.76 -53.75 -32.51
C PRO A 150 -28.72 -53.02 -31.62
N VAL A 151 -29.04 -51.83 -31.10
CA VAL A 151 -28.06 -50.95 -30.42
C VAL A 151 -28.46 -50.60 -28.97
N LEU A 152 -29.53 -51.19 -28.42
CA LEU A 152 -30.01 -50.85 -27.06
C LEU A 152 -30.15 -52.07 -26.16
N SER A 153 -29.10 -52.89 -26.08
CA SER A 153 -28.94 -53.84 -24.98
C SER A 153 -28.42 -53.08 -23.76
N GLY A 154 -29.25 -52.98 -22.70
CA GLY A 154 -28.81 -52.46 -21.39
C GLY A 154 -29.42 -51.13 -20.93
N VAL A 155 -30.34 -50.51 -21.68
CA VAL A 155 -31.06 -49.33 -21.19
C VAL A 155 -32.32 -49.76 -20.42
N PRO A 156 -32.54 -49.33 -19.16
CA PRO A 156 -33.77 -49.62 -18.43
C PRO A 156 -34.99 -49.03 -19.14
N ASN A 157 -36.05 -49.83 -19.29
CA ASN A 157 -37.26 -49.48 -20.06
C ASN A 157 -38.21 -48.49 -19.34
N SER A 158 -37.76 -47.75 -18.33
CA SER A 158 -38.64 -46.80 -17.63
C SER A 158 -37.85 -45.79 -16.79
N PHE A 159 -38.06 -44.50 -17.06
CA PHE A 159 -37.88 -43.43 -16.09
C PHE A 159 -39.13 -42.54 -16.13
N SER A 160 -39.71 -42.25 -14.97
CA SER A 160 -40.91 -41.42 -14.83
C SER A 160 -40.49 -39.96 -14.72
N VAL A 161 -40.85 -39.13 -15.72
CA VAL A 161 -40.74 -37.67 -15.62
C VAL A 161 -42.12 -37.11 -15.30
N TYR A 162 -42.22 -36.37 -14.21
CA TYR A 162 -43.43 -35.68 -13.78
C TYR A 162 -43.48 -34.32 -14.46
N ASP A 163 -43.98 -34.26 -15.70
CA ASP A 163 -44.59 -33.03 -16.22
C ASP A 163 -45.51 -33.31 -17.42
N GLY A 164 -46.67 -32.67 -17.43
CA GLY A 164 -47.87 -33.07 -18.17
C GLY A 164 -47.91 -32.78 -19.67
N TYR A 165 -46.86 -33.11 -20.44
CA TYR A 165 -46.89 -32.94 -21.90
C TYR A 165 -46.47 -34.23 -22.65
N ASN A 166 -47.24 -34.58 -23.69
CA ASN A 166 -46.97 -35.74 -24.56
C ASN A 166 -45.63 -35.59 -25.27
N ILE A 167 -44.63 -36.38 -24.87
CA ILE A 167 -43.35 -36.44 -25.58
C ILE A 167 -43.46 -37.48 -26.70
N GLY A 168 -43.35 -37.02 -27.95
CA GLY A 168 -43.23 -37.87 -29.13
C GLY A 168 -41.89 -38.61 -29.19
N ASN A 169 -41.84 -39.69 -29.97
CA ASN A 169 -40.73 -40.67 -30.02
C ASN A 169 -39.32 -40.06 -30.08
N LEU A 170 -38.45 -40.48 -29.16
CA LEU A 170 -37.03 -40.16 -29.12
C LEU A 170 -36.26 -41.05 -30.12
N ARG A 171 -35.38 -40.47 -30.95
CA ARG A 171 -34.30 -41.21 -31.63
C ARG A 171 -32.97 -40.55 -31.35
N THR A 172 -32.01 -41.34 -30.88
CA THR A 172 -30.61 -40.94 -30.75
C THR A 172 -29.88 -41.16 -32.07
N LEU A 173 -29.17 -40.13 -32.55
CA LEU A 173 -28.07 -40.29 -33.50
C LEU A 173 -26.77 -40.01 -32.76
N SER A 174 -25.75 -40.82 -33.02
CA SER A 174 -24.41 -40.73 -32.42
C SER A 174 -23.83 -39.31 -32.44
N GLY A 175 -23.21 -38.89 -31.33
CA GLY A 175 -22.48 -37.63 -31.22
C GLY A 175 -23.35 -36.43 -30.86
N SER A 176 -23.53 -36.22 -29.55
CA SER A 176 -23.80 -34.92 -28.91
C SER A 176 -24.99 -34.06 -29.40
N THR A 177 -25.99 -34.62 -30.08
CA THR A 177 -27.14 -33.85 -30.58
C THR A 177 -28.46 -34.42 -30.05
N LEU A 178 -29.28 -33.59 -29.41
CA LEU A 178 -30.66 -33.93 -29.02
C LEU A 178 -31.64 -33.17 -29.92
N LEU A 179 -32.60 -33.88 -30.51
CA LEU A 179 -33.70 -33.29 -31.27
C LEU A 179 -35.00 -33.49 -30.51
N MET A 180 -35.78 -32.43 -30.30
CA MET A 180 -37.12 -32.51 -29.75
C MET A 180 -38.12 -31.99 -30.79
N GLN A 181 -39.16 -32.78 -31.06
CA GLN A 181 -40.26 -32.39 -31.93
C GLN A 181 -41.48 -32.05 -31.07
N SER A 182 -41.97 -30.82 -31.18
CA SER A 182 -43.26 -30.40 -30.62
C SER A 182 -44.27 -30.29 -31.76
N GLY A 183 -45.21 -31.24 -31.84
CA GLY A 183 -46.39 -31.14 -32.71
C GLY A 183 -46.12 -30.79 -34.19
N SER A 184 -47.17 -30.29 -34.85
CA SER A 184 -47.32 -30.20 -36.31
C SER A 184 -46.65 -28.99 -36.99
N ASN A 185 -45.54 -28.46 -36.47
CA ASN A 185 -44.75 -27.38 -37.12
C ASN A 185 -43.24 -27.65 -37.01
N PRO A 186 -42.40 -27.06 -37.91
CA PRO A 186 -41.12 -27.67 -38.28
C PRO A 186 -40.00 -27.43 -37.26
N LEU A 187 -39.08 -28.41 -37.29
CA LEU A 187 -37.82 -28.60 -36.58
C LEU A 187 -37.08 -27.32 -36.13
N VAL A 188 -36.68 -27.32 -34.85
CA VAL A 188 -35.64 -26.42 -34.31
C VAL A 188 -34.35 -27.24 -34.18
N ALA A 189 -33.28 -26.82 -34.87
CA ALA A 189 -31.94 -27.35 -34.66
C ALA A 189 -31.24 -26.51 -33.58
N VAL A 190 -30.57 -27.16 -32.64
CA VAL A 190 -29.65 -26.50 -31.70
C VAL A 190 -28.24 -26.98 -32.02
N ARG A 191 -27.30 -26.04 -32.14
CA ARG A 191 -25.86 -26.32 -32.26
C ARG A 191 -25.15 -25.77 -31.03
N ASP A 192 -24.25 -26.57 -30.48
CA ASP A 192 -23.36 -26.25 -29.36
C ASP A 192 -22.18 -25.38 -29.83
N PHE A 193 -21.79 -24.42 -28.98
CA PHE A 193 -20.40 -23.95 -28.92
C PHE A 193 -19.92 -24.21 -27.51
N GLY A 194 -18.92 -25.09 -27.37
CA GLY A 194 -18.22 -25.27 -26.12
C GLY A 194 -17.80 -23.90 -25.59
N GLN A 195 -18.12 -23.67 -24.30
CA GLN A 195 -18.11 -22.40 -23.57
C GLN A 195 -19.52 -21.75 -23.46
N GLY A 196 -20.43 -22.42 -22.75
CA GLY A 196 -21.28 -21.76 -21.74
C GLY A 196 -22.42 -20.81 -22.13
N HIS A 197 -22.78 -20.59 -23.40
CA HIS A 197 -23.90 -19.67 -23.74
C HIS A 197 -25.12 -20.41 -24.34
N ILE A 198 -26.28 -20.27 -23.70
CA ILE A 198 -27.58 -20.72 -24.23
C ILE A 198 -28.25 -19.54 -24.94
N LEU A 199 -28.54 -19.69 -26.24
CA LEU A 199 -29.51 -18.84 -26.95
C LEU A 199 -30.90 -19.48 -26.82
N ASN A 200 -31.83 -18.78 -26.16
CA ASN A 200 -33.23 -19.16 -26.11
C ASN A 200 -33.94 -18.57 -27.34
N PHE A 201 -34.47 -19.42 -28.22
CA PHE A 201 -35.34 -18.98 -29.31
C PHE A 201 -36.81 -19.10 -28.87
N ALA A 202 -37.48 -17.96 -28.67
CA ALA A 202 -38.93 -17.92 -28.63
C ALA A 202 -39.49 -18.03 -30.07
N MET A 203 -40.56 -18.81 -30.19
CA MET A 203 -41.01 -19.50 -31.40
C MET A 203 -41.46 -18.59 -32.56
N ALA A 204 -41.19 -19.09 -33.77
CA ALA A 204 -41.93 -18.75 -34.98
C ALA A 204 -43.37 -19.28 -34.90
N ALA A 205 -44.37 -18.38 -34.82
CA ALA A 205 -45.71 -18.62 -35.38
C ALA A 205 -46.53 -17.32 -35.45
N ASN A 206 -46.69 -16.79 -36.66
CA ASN A 206 -47.94 -16.34 -37.29
C ASN A 206 -47.68 -15.19 -38.27
N TYR A 207 -47.18 -15.52 -39.46
CA TYR A 207 -47.46 -14.70 -40.64
C TYR A 207 -48.56 -15.39 -41.44
N SER A 208 -49.78 -14.90 -41.30
CA SER A 208 -50.73 -14.94 -42.40
C SER A 208 -50.72 -13.54 -43.03
N GLN A 209 -50.44 -13.50 -44.33
CA GLN A 209 -50.47 -12.36 -45.26
C GLN A 209 -49.15 -11.58 -45.45
N GLY A 210 -48.39 -12.02 -46.47
CA GLY A 210 -48.13 -11.18 -47.64
C GLY A 210 -47.14 -10.03 -47.53
N ASN A 211 -45.86 -10.33 -47.28
CA ASN A 211 -44.69 -9.85 -48.04
C ASN A 211 -43.43 -10.17 -47.23
N SER A 212 -42.77 -11.28 -47.58
CA SER A 212 -41.49 -11.64 -47.01
C SER A 212 -40.39 -10.82 -47.66
N THR A 213 -39.87 -9.81 -46.98
CA THR A 213 -38.48 -9.39 -47.23
C THR A 213 -37.61 -10.41 -46.51
N VAL A 214 -37.11 -11.39 -47.27
CA VAL A 214 -36.14 -12.36 -46.77
C VAL A 214 -34.86 -11.61 -46.47
N LEU A 215 -34.54 -11.40 -45.20
CA LEU A 215 -33.18 -11.08 -44.79
C LEU A 215 -32.32 -12.30 -45.14
N THR A 216 -31.61 -12.24 -46.27
CA THR A 216 -30.64 -13.26 -46.67
C THR A 216 -29.49 -13.30 -45.65
N ASN A 217 -28.78 -14.43 -45.56
CA ASN A 217 -27.61 -14.59 -44.68
C ASN A 217 -26.60 -13.44 -44.80
N SER A 218 -26.51 -12.74 -45.93
CA SER A 218 -25.64 -11.57 -46.09
C SER A 218 -26.13 -10.31 -45.35
N HIS A 219 -27.45 -10.09 -45.22
CA HIS A 219 -28.00 -8.97 -44.44
C HIS A 219 -27.90 -9.24 -42.94
N ILE A 220 -28.10 -10.48 -42.51
CA ILE A 220 -27.91 -10.91 -41.11
C ILE A 220 -26.43 -10.94 -40.75
N GLN A 221 -25.54 -11.37 -41.65
CA GLN A 221 -24.09 -11.25 -41.44
C GLN A 221 -23.64 -9.80 -41.40
N THR A 222 -24.16 -8.90 -42.24
CA THR A 222 -23.76 -7.48 -42.21
C THR A 222 -24.26 -6.77 -40.95
N ILE A 223 -25.46 -7.12 -40.47
CA ILE A 223 -26.00 -6.59 -39.21
C ILE A 223 -25.25 -7.17 -38.00
N ILE A 224 -24.95 -8.47 -37.96
CA ILE A 224 -24.17 -9.10 -36.86
C ILE A 224 -22.69 -8.68 -36.90
N ILE A 225 -22.08 -8.50 -38.08
CA ILE A 225 -20.70 -7.99 -38.23
C ILE A 225 -20.64 -6.52 -37.79
N ASN A 226 -21.70 -5.73 -37.95
CA ASN A 226 -21.74 -4.36 -37.45
C ASN A 226 -22.15 -4.27 -35.96
N PHE A 227 -22.98 -5.18 -35.43
CA PHE A 227 -23.44 -5.18 -34.01
C PHE A 227 -22.44 -5.87 -33.04
N ILE A 228 -21.55 -6.75 -33.54
CA ILE A 228 -20.47 -7.37 -32.74
C ILE A 228 -19.13 -6.63 -32.90
N ARG A 229 -18.94 -5.83 -33.96
CA ARG A 229 -17.80 -4.87 -34.03
C ARG A 229 -17.81 -3.83 -32.91
N GLU A 230 -18.94 -3.71 -32.21
CA GLU A 230 -19.14 -2.79 -31.10
C GLU A 230 -19.28 -3.51 -29.74
N TYR A 231 -18.67 -4.68 -29.58
CA TYR A 231 -17.93 -4.86 -28.33
C TYR A 231 -16.70 -3.98 -28.49
N ALA A 232 -16.79 -2.73 -27.99
CA ALA A 232 -15.72 -1.76 -28.06
C ALA A 232 -14.40 -2.47 -27.75
N PHE A 233 -13.57 -2.67 -28.79
CA PHE A 233 -12.28 -3.31 -28.63
C PHE A 233 -11.47 -2.40 -27.70
N ASN A 234 -11.31 -2.86 -26.46
CA ASN A 234 -10.71 -2.08 -25.40
C ASN A 234 -9.65 -2.90 -24.67
N VAL A 235 -8.77 -2.17 -24.01
CA VAL A 235 -7.79 -2.73 -23.10
C VAL A 235 -7.87 -1.98 -21.79
N GLU A 236 -8.00 -2.71 -20.70
CA GLU A 236 -7.81 -2.21 -19.34
C GLU A 236 -6.41 -2.62 -18.87
N ILE A 237 -5.74 -1.73 -18.13
CA ILE A 237 -4.47 -2.08 -17.49
C ILE A 237 -4.77 -2.39 -16.03
N ILE A 238 -4.44 -3.61 -15.61
CA ILE A 238 -4.54 -4.05 -14.23
C ILE A 238 -3.18 -3.90 -13.56
N GLN A 239 -3.16 -3.29 -12.37
CA GLN A 239 -1.97 -3.28 -11.53
C GLN A 239 -1.95 -4.52 -10.64
N ASP A 240 -1.15 -5.51 -11.04
CA ASP A 240 -1.02 -6.78 -10.30
C ASP A 240 -0.16 -6.62 -9.04
N SER A 241 0.82 -5.70 -9.07
CA SER A 241 1.58 -5.30 -7.89
C SER A 241 2.03 -3.84 -7.93
N SER A 242 2.08 -3.20 -6.77
CA SER A 242 2.56 -1.82 -6.60
C SER A 242 4.03 -1.77 -6.16
N ILE A 243 4.64 -0.59 -6.31
CA ILE A 243 5.93 -0.28 -5.70
C ILE A 243 5.71 -0.10 -4.19
N LEU A 244 6.41 -0.87 -3.37
CA LEU A 244 6.24 -0.86 -1.91
C LEU A 244 7.18 0.12 -1.19
N CYS A 245 8.35 0.40 -1.75
CA CYS A 245 9.34 1.31 -1.19
C CYS A 245 9.75 2.36 -2.22
N TYR A 246 10.03 3.58 -1.73
CA TYR A 246 10.51 4.67 -2.58
C TYR A 246 11.79 4.27 -3.32
N GLY A 247 11.82 4.49 -4.64
CA GLY A 247 12.96 4.17 -5.51
C GLY A 247 13.05 2.71 -5.96
N ASP A 248 12.11 1.84 -5.57
CA ASP A 248 12.07 0.46 -6.03
C ASP A 248 11.40 0.32 -7.40
N SER A 249 11.90 -0.63 -8.20
CA SER A 249 11.36 -0.99 -9.51
C SER A 249 10.57 -2.30 -9.45
N THR A 250 9.49 -2.38 -8.67
CA THR A 250 8.82 -3.66 -8.34
C THR A 250 7.37 -3.78 -8.83
N ALA A 251 6.82 -2.75 -9.46
CA ALA A 251 5.45 -2.84 -9.98
C ALA A 251 5.32 -3.83 -11.13
N VAL A 252 4.11 -4.39 -11.24
CA VAL A 252 3.70 -5.31 -12.30
C VAL A 252 2.36 -4.83 -12.85
N LEU A 253 2.28 -4.74 -14.17
CA LEU A 253 1.06 -4.40 -14.90
C LEU A 253 0.71 -5.53 -15.87
N SER A 254 -0.58 -5.78 -16.06
CA SER A 254 -1.09 -6.67 -17.11
C SER A 254 -2.18 -5.97 -17.93
N ALA A 255 -2.32 -6.40 -19.19
CA ALA A 255 -3.36 -5.93 -20.08
C ALA A 255 -4.53 -6.91 -20.09
N ASP A 256 -5.72 -6.46 -19.71
CA ASP A 256 -6.98 -7.18 -19.85
C ASP A 256 -7.75 -6.67 -21.06
N VAL A 257 -8.11 -7.57 -21.98
CA VAL A 257 -8.63 -7.20 -23.32
C VAL A 257 -10.07 -7.68 -23.45
N ILE A 258 -10.98 -6.77 -23.82
CA ILE A 258 -12.39 -7.11 -24.09
C ILE A 258 -12.71 -6.78 -25.54
N GLY A 259 -13.34 -7.73 -26.25
CA GLY A 259 -13.64 -7.59 -27.68
C GLY A 259 -12.45 -7.88 -28.61
N GLY A 260 -12.56 -7.50 -29.88
CA GLY A 260 -11.56 -7.75 -30.93
C GLY A 260 -11.37 -9.23 -31.30
N ASP A 261 -10.62 -9.48 -32.38
CA ASP A 261 -10.38 -10.82 -32.91
C ASP A 261 -9.01 -11.39 -32.49
N SER A 262 -9.00 -12.41 -31.63
CA SER A 262 -7.78 -13.12 -31.19
C SER A 262 -7.05 -13.87 -32.34
N PRO A 263 -5.70 -14.00 -32.33
CA PRO A 263 -4.75 -13.62 -31.28
C PRO A 263 -4.43 -12.12 -31.23
N TYR A 264 -4.14 -11.63 -30.02
CA TYR A 264 -3.71 -10.26 -29.78
C TYR A 264 -2.19 -10.13 -29.76
N THR A 265 -1.70 -8.95 -30.14
CA THR A 265 -0.30 -8.54 -29.98
C THR A 265 -0.24 -7.27 -29.14
N TYR A 266 0.79 -7.17 -28.28
CA TYR A 266 0.95 -6.09 -27.33
C TYR A 266 2.18 -5.26 -27.72
N LEU A 267 2.10 -3.95 -27.48
CA LEU A 267 3.25 -3.04 -27.51
C LEU A 267 3.13 -2.06 -26.36
N TRP A 268 3.93 -2.27 -25.33
CA TRP A 268 4.05 -1.37 -24.20
C TRP A 268 4.96 -0.18 -24.53
N SER A 269 4.81 0.93 -23.82
CA SER A 269 5.61 2.15 -24.00
C SER A 269 7.11 1.95 -23.72
N ASN A 270 7.47 0.90 -22.96
CA ASN A 270 8.85 0.47 -22.74
C ASN A 270 9.39 -0.46 -23.84
N GLY A 271 8.58 -0.77 -24.87
CA GLY A 271 8.92 -1.64 -25.99
C GLY A 271 8.66 -3.13 -25.75
N ASP A 272 8.15 -3.53 -24.58
CA ASP A 272 7.79 -4.93 -24.31
C ASP A 272 6.54 -5.34 -25.12
N THR A 273 6.44 -6.63 -25.46
CA THR A 273 5.34 -7.20 -26.25
C THR A 273 4.59 -8.31 -25.53
N SER A 274 4.83 -8.48 -24.24
CA SER A 274 4.21 -9.49 -23.38
C SER A 274 2.84 -9.02 -22.88
N LEU A 275 1.98 -9.96 -22.48
CA LEU A 275 0.68 -9.66 -21.83
C LEU A 275 0.85 -8.87 -20.53
N SER A 276 1.91 -9.18 -19.78
CA SER A 276 2.29 -8.52 -18.54
C SER A 276 3.73 -8.05 -18.57
N ILE A 277 3.97 -6.92 -17.90
CA ILE A 277 5.28 -6.31 -17.73
C ILE A 277 5.57 -6.18 -16.23
N SER A 278 6.83 -6.39 -15.84
CA SER A 278 7.27 -6.39 -14.44
C SER A 278 8.59 -5.66 -14.29
N GLY A 279 8.97 -5.35 -13.04
CA GLY A 279 10.21 -4.64 -12.76
C GLY A 279 10.10 -3.14 -13.04
N LEU A 280 8.91 -2.56 -12.84
CA LEU A 280 8.59 -1.21 -13.29
C LEU A 280 8.86 -0.17 -12.20
N ASP A 281 9.51 0.92 -12.59
CA ASP A 281 9.65 2.16 -11.82
C ASP A 281 8.38 3.00 -11.84
N THR A 282 8.31 4.03 -10.99
CA THR A 282 7.29 5.09 -11.06
C THR A 282 7.28 5.74 -12.45
N GLY A 283 6.10 5.95 -13.03
CA GLY A 283 5.97 6.47 -14.38
C GLY A 283 4.67 6.09 -15.07
N THR A 284 4.50 6.59 -16.30
CA THR A 284 3.32 6.30 -17.12
C THR A 284 3.63 5.20 -18.14
N TYR A 285 2.88 4.10 -18.08
CA TYR A 285 2.98 2.97 -18.98
C TYR A 285 1.76 2.90 -19.87
N GLY A 286 1.98 3.02 -21.18
CA GLY A 286 0.94 2.85 -22.18
C GLY A 286 1.03 1.46 -22.80
N VAL A 287 -0.09 0.81 -23.09
CA VAL A 287 -0.14 -0.39 -23.92
C VAL A 287 -0.98 -0.11 -25.15
N THR A 288 -0.48 -0.52 -26.31
CA THR A 288 -1.27 -0.64 -27.53
C THR A 288 -1.47 -2.12 -27.82
N VAL A 289 -2.73 -2.54 -27.93
CA VAL A 289 -3.11 -3.90 -28.28
C VAL A 289 -3.63 -3.90 -29.72
N THR A 290 -3.07 -4.76 -30.56
CA THR A 290 -3.55 -4.99 -31.93
C THR A 290 -4.13 -6.37 -32.04
N ASP A 291 -5.34 -6.48 -32.56
CA ASP A 291 -5.98 -7.76 -32.81
C ASP A 291 -5.50 -8.41 -34.13
N SER A 292 -6.01 -9.61 -34.44
CA SER A 292 -5.57 -10.37 -35.61
C SER A 292 -6.06 -9.80 -36.96
N VAL A 293 -7.06 -8.91 -36.93
CA VAL A 293 -7.60 -8.22 -38.11
C VAL A 293 -6.90 -6.87 -38.33
N GLY A 294 -6.13 -6.41 -37.33
CA GLY A 294 -5.31 -5.21 -37.39
C GLY A 294 -5.95 -4.00 -36.71
N ASP A 295 -7.10 -4.17 -36.05
CA ASP A 295 -7.71 -3.12 -35.24
C ASP A 295 -6.87 -2.89 -33.98
N GLN A 296 -6.81 -1.64 -33.51
CA GLN A 296 -5.97 -1.24 -32.38
C GLN A 296 -6.77 -0.56 -31.27
N THR A 297 -6.37 -0.82 -30.03
CA THR A 297 -6.85 -0.11 -28.85
C THR A 297 -5.68 0.17 -27.92
N SER A 298 -5.78 1.22 -27.12
CA SER A 298 -4.70 1.62 -26.22
C SER A 298 -5.22 2.19 -24.92
N ASN A 299 -4.47 1.96 -23.86
CA ASN A 299 -4.72 2.55 -22.55
C ASN A 299 -3.39 2.91 -21.89
N SER A 300 -3.44 3.75 -20.86
CA SER A 300 -2.27 4.17 -20.09
C SER A 300 -2.54 4.13 -18.60
N PHE A 301 -1.57 3.65 -17.84
CA PHE A 301 -1.61 3.57 -16.39
C PHE A 301 -0.44 4.33 -15.77
N ILE A 302 -0.67 5.01 -14.64
CA ILE A 302 0.38 5.70 -13.90
C ILE A 302 0.74 4.84 -12.70
N VAL A 303 1.95 4.27 -12.72
CA VAL A 303 2.54 3.62 -11.56
C VAL A 303 3.07 4.72 -10.65
N SER A 304 2.57 4.77 -9.42
CA SER A 304 3.07 5.63 -8.35
C SER A 304 3.90 4.82 -7.34
N GLU A 305 4.71 5.54 -6.58
CA GLU A 305 5.50 5.01 -5.46
C GLU A 305 5.16 5.77 -4.17
N PRO A 306 5.40 5.19 -2.98
CA PRO A 306 5.15 5.88 -1.71
C PRO A 306 6.17 6.99 -1.46
N THR A 307 5.84 7.92 -0.56
CA THR A 307 6.78 8.94 -0.08
C THR A 307 7.96 8.30 0.65
N GLU A 308 9.18 8.76 0.35
CA GLU A 308 10.43 8.30 0.96
C GLU A 308 10.40 8.31 2.49
N LEU A 309 10.76 7.19 3.13
CA LEU A 309 10.96 7.11 4.58
C LEU A 309 12.28 7.80 4.97
N ILE A 310 12.19 8.83 5.80
CA ILE A 310 13.36 9.58 6.26
C ILE A 310 13.48 9.52 7.78
N ALA A 311 14.52 8.82 8.26
CA ALA A 311 14.95 8.84 9.65
C ALA A 311 15.77 10.11 9.92
N SER A 312 15.39 10.87 10.96
CA SER A 312 16.05 12.12 11.32
C SER A 312 16.20 12.27 12.83
N LEU A 313 17.17 13.07 13.27
CA LEU A 313 17.30 13.39 14.69
C LEU A 313 16.14 14.27 15.13
N GLY A 314 15.36 13.80 16.10
CA GLY A 314 14.36 14.62 16.77
C GLY A 314 14.94 15.36 17.98
N TYR A 315 15.67 14.64 18.83
CA TYR A 315 16.23 15.17 20.07
C TYR A 315 17.50 14.42 20.49
N GLN A 316 18.43 15.10 21.16
CA GLN A 316 19.66 14.50 21.69
C GLN A 316 20.09 15.17 22.99
N GLU A 317 20.48 14.37 23.98
CA GLU A 317 21.22 14.79 25.17
C GLU A 317 22.61 14.15 25.15
N ASN A 318 23.62 14.98 25.32
CA ASN A 318 25.00 14.58 25.45
C ASN A 318 25.33 14.20 26.89
N ILE A 319 26.42 13.47 27.08
CA ILE A 319 26.90 13.13 28.42
C ILE A 319 27.69 14.29 29.02
N LEU A 320 27.73 14.36 30.35
CA LEU A 320 28.59 15.33 31.03
C LEU A 320 30.02 14.80 31.03
N CYS A 321 30.26 13.65 31.67
CA CYS A 321 31.59 13.11 31.84
C CYS A 321 31.93 12.06 30.76
N PRO A 322 33.17 11.96 30.26
CA PRO A 322 33.54 11.04 29.19
C PRO A 322 33.25 9.55 29.46
N ASN A 323 33.24 9.16 30.73
CA ASN A 323 32.98 7.78 31.18
C ASN A 323 31.49 7.51 31.48
N ASP A 324 30.64 8.53 31.37
CA ASP A 324 29.21 8.34 31.54
C ASP A 324 28.62 7.59 30.33
N SER A 325 27.50 6.94 30.57
CA SER A 325 26.70 6.31 29.52
C SER A 325 25.24 6.63 29.80
N ASN A 326 24.92 7.92 29.95
CA ASN A 326 23.58 8.42 30.20
C ASN A 326 23.06 9.30 29.04
N GLY A 327 23.74 9.27 27.89
CA GLY A 327 23.31 10.01 26.70
C GLY A 327 21.97 9.51 26.18
N ILE A 328 21.23 10.39 25.50
CA ILE A 328 19.90 10.12 24.97
C ILE A 328 19.86 10.55 23.50
N ALA A 329 19.25 9.73 22.65
CA ALA A 329 18.92 10.11 21.29
C ALA A 329 17.51 9.64 20.95
N PHE A 330 16.72 10.53 20.37
CA PHE A 330 15.40 10.25 19.82
C PHE A 330 15.45 10.43 18.30
N VAL A 331 15.11 9.37 17.57
CA VAL A 331 15.05 9.39 16.10
C VAL A 331 13.59 9.46 15.70
N ALA A 332 13.26 10.52 14.97
CA ALA A 332 11.92 10.80 14.50
C ALA A 332 11.77 10.39 13.03
N THR A 333 10.58 9.89 12.69
CA THR A 333 10.11 9.61 11.33
C THR A 333 9.25 10.76 10.84
N ASN A 334 9.90 11.90 10.59
CA ASN A 334 9.19 13.15 10.31
C ASN A 334 8.60 13.19 8.88
N LEU A 335 9.00 12.28 7.98
CA LEU A 335 8.58 12.29 6.57
C LEU A 335 8.51 10.86 5.99
N GLY A 336 7.38 10.57 5.32
CA GLY A 336 7.13 9.39 4.46
C GLY A 336 7.11 8.02 5.16
N GLY A 337 7.16 6.96 4.36
CA GLY A 337 6.95 5.57 4.79
C GLY A 337 5.50 5.24 5.18
N ILE A 338 5.25 3.96 5.51
CA ILE A 338 3.92 3.47 5.94
C ILE A 338 3.97 2.94 7.38
N GLN A 339 3.09 3.45 8.24
CA GLN A 339 3.00 3.00 9.64
C GLN A 339 2.45 1.57 9.76
N PRO A 340 2.82 0.82 10.83
CA PRO A 340 3.68 1.23 11.95
C PRO A 340 5.19 1.17 11.64
N TYR A 341 5.96 2.00 12.35
CA TYR A 341 7.44 1.98 12.28
C TYR A 341 8.05 1.08 13.35
N THR A 342 9.21 0.52 13.04
CA THR A 342 10.06 -0.24 13.96
C THR A 342 11.47 0.36 13.97
N TYR A 343 12.15 0.25 15.11
CA TYR A 343 13.46 0.85 15.32
C TYR A 343 14.46 -0.24 15.68
N ALA A 344 15.69 -0.10 15.19
CA ALA A 344 16.80 -1.00 15.50
C ALA A 344 18.07 -0.16 15.68
N TRP A 345 18.58 -0.12 16.91
CA TRP A 345 19.80 0.59 17.24
C TRP A 345 21.02 -0.32 17.22
N ASN A 346 22.20 0.25 17.05
CA ASN A 346 23.46 -0.50 17.00
C ASN A 346 23.81 -1.24 18.30
N ASP A 347 23.17 -0.88 19.42
CA ASP A 347 23.28 -1.56 20.72
C ASP A 347 22.15 -2.58 20.98
N GLY A 348 21.23 -2.75 20.02
CA GLY A 348 20.09 -3.66 20.12
C GLY A 348 18.83 -3.06 20.74
N SER A 349 18.80 -1.77 21.08
CA SER A 349 17.57 -1.09 21.48
C SER A 349 16.54 -1.08 20.33
N ILE A 350 15.25 -1.04 20.68
CA ILE A 350 14.12 -1.14 19.72
C ILE A 350 13.08 -0.01 19.84
N ASN A 351 13.32 0.95 20.72
CA ASN A 351 12.41 2.09 20.89
C ASN A 351 12.82 3.24 19.97
N ASP A 352 11.92 4.19 19.73
CA ASP A 352 12.22 5.44 18.99
C ASP A 352 13.24 6.33 19.72
N THR A 353 13.31 6.19 21.04
CA THR A 353 14.24 6.85 21.93
C THR A 353 15.18 5.82 22.54
N ASN A 354 16.48 6.02 22.35
CA ASN A 354 17.50 5.25 23.03
C ASN A 354 18.12 6.05 24.17
N THR A 355 18.29 5.39 25.31
CA THR A 355 18.85 5.97 26.54
C THR A 355 20.04 5.13 26.96
N ASN A 356 20.92 5.73 27.76
CA ASN A 356 22.17 5.15 28.20
C ASN A 356 23.24 5.00 27.10
N LEU A 357 23.24 5.93 26.14
CA LEU A 357 24.25 5.95 25.10
C LEU A 357 25.61 6.42 25.67
N PRO A 358 26.71 5.69 25.42
CA PRO A 358 28.06 6.11 25.79
C PRO A 358 28.61 7.16 24.83
N LEU A 359 29.77 7.74 25.17
CA LEU A 359 30.54 8.59 24.26
C LEU A 359 30.81 7.87 22.93
N GLY A 360 30.57 8.54 21.80
CA GLY A 360 30.86 8.01 20.48
C GLY A 360 29.64 7.87 19.56
N PRO A 361 29.81 7.20 18.41
CA PRO A 361 28.79 7.14 17.39
C PRO A 361 27.65 6.20 17.77
N PHE A 362 26.42 6.58 17.39
CA PHE A 362 25.24 5.73 17.45
C PHE A 362 24.58 5.65 16.07
N THR A 363 23.84 4.58 15.83
CA THR A 363 23.11 4.36 14.59
C THR A 363 21.74 3.80 14.91
N CYS A 364 20.70 4.38 14.32
CA CYS A 364 19.34 3.90 14.38
C CYS A 364 18.87 3.59 12.96
N THR A 365 18.43 2.37 12.72
CA THR A 365 17.72 1.98 11.50
C THR A 365 16.24 1.95 11.80
N VAL A 366 15.46 2.63 10.98
CA VAL A 366 14.01 2.66 11.06
C VAL A 366 13.45 1.91 9.87
N SER A 367 12.50 1.00 10.13
CA SER A 367 11.79 0.26 9.09
C SER A 367 10.29 0.51 9.20
N ASP A 368 9.63 0.65 8.05
CA ASP A 368 8.18 0.82 7.98
C ASP A 368 7.43 -0.52 7.83
N SER A 369 6.09 -0.48 7.66
CA SER A 369 5.26 -1.70 7.55
C SER A 369 5.54 -2.52 6.29
N ASN A 370 6.14 -1.92 5.26
CA ASN A 370 6.55 -2.58 4.03
C ASN A 370 8.02 -3.06 4.09
N ASN A 371 8.70 -2.86 5.23
CA ASN A 371 10.12 -3.11 5.42
C ASN A 371 11.04 -2.18 4.63
N CYS A 372 10.56 -1.00 4.23
CA CYS A 372 11.42 0.04 3.68
C CYS A 372 12.28 0.61 4.80
N ILE A 373 13.57 0.81 4.55
CA ILE A 373 14.54 1.16 5.60
C ILE A 373 15.12 2.57 5.41
N SER A 374 15.35 3.25 6.52
CA SER A 374 16.07 4.52 6.58
C SER A 374 16.98 4.52 7.79
N THR A 375 18.20 5.04 7.67
CA THR A 375 19.20 5.00 8.75
C THR A 375 19.64 6.40 9.13
N TYR A 376 19.64 6.68 10.43
CA TYR A 376 20.24 7.88 11.01
C TYR A 376 21.53 7.52 11.77
N THR A 377 22.60 8.30 11.56
CA THR A 377 23.85 8.19 12.31
C THR A 377 24.15 9.49 13.03
N GLY A 378 24.52 9.40 14.30
CA GLY A 378 24.86 10.53 15.16
C GLY A 378 26.03 10.22 16.08
N THR A 379 26.39 11.16 16.95
CA THR A 379 27.49 10.97 17.92
C THR A 379 27.14 11.65 19.23
N ILE A 380 27.27 10.92 20.34
CA ILE A 380 27.26 11.49 21.69
C ILE A 380 28.65 12.06 21.98
N VAL A 381 28.69 13.30 22.46
CA VAL A 381 29.90 13.98 22.91
C VAL A 381 29.85 14.23 24.42
N SER A 382 31.01 14.49 25.05
CA SER A 382 31.09 14.98 26.43
C SER A 382 31.11 16.52 26.41
N LEU A 383 30.33 17.15 27.28
CA LEU A 383 30.17 18.61 27.38
C LEU A 383 30.49 19.14 28.79
N ASP A 384 31.59 18.67 29.37
CA ASP A 384 32.04 19.18 30.66
C ASP A 384 32.93 20.42 30.52
N ILE A 385 32.46 21.51 31.11
CA ILE A 385 33.07 22.85 31.07
C ILE A 385 33.51 23.32 32.46
N THR A 386 33.33 22.49 33.48
CA THR A 386 33.65 22.86 34.87
C THR A 386 35.11 22.53 35.09
N ALA A 387 35.91 23.53 35.48
CA ALA A 387 37.30 23.28 35.82
C ALA A 387 37.42 22.54 37.16
N PRO A 388 38.45 21.69 37.34
CA PRO A 388 38.70 21.01 38.61
C PRO A 388 38.94 22.00 39.74
N THR A 389 38.71 21.56 40.97
CA THR A 389 39.14 22.26 42.19
C THR A 389 40.47 21.69 42.64
N ALA A 390 41.56 22.41 42.36
CA ALA A 390 42.89 22.05 42.84
C ALA A 390 43.02 22.37 44.34
N VAL A 391 43.48 21.39 45.13
CA VAL A 391 43.73 21.55 46.57
C VAL A 391 45.14 21.06 46.88
N GLY A 392 46.02 22.00 47.25
CA GLY A 392 47.40 21.71 47.63
C GLY A 392 47.57 21.63 49.15
N GLN A 393 48.61 20.91 49.59
CA GLN A 393 49.13 20.95 50.94
C GLN A 393 50.61 21.29 50.94
N ASN A 394 51.01 22.05 51.96
CA ASN A 394 52.40 22.38 52.21
C ASN A 394 53.17 21.11 52.62
N LEU A 395 54.44 21.04 52.25
CA LEU A 395 55.31 19.90 52.56
C LEU A 395 56.63 20.37 53.18
N THR A 396 57.22 19.52 54.01
CA THR A 396 58.63 19.66 54.42
C THR A 396 59.41 18.48 53.87
N VAL A 397 60.48 18.76 53.13
CA VAL A 397 61.38 17.76 52.56
C VAL A 397 62.81 17.97 53.04
N TYR A 398 63.58 16.90 53.04
CA TYR A 398 64.96 16.90 53.54
C TYR A 398 65.91 16.52 52.41
N LEU A 399 67.01 17.25 52.27
CA LEU A 399 68.06 16.91 51.32
C LEU A 399 68.71 15.57 51.71
N ASP A 400 69.00 14.74 50.72
CA ASP A 400 69.76 13.51 50.89
C ASP A 400 71.28 13.76 51.01
N ALA A 401 72.07 12.70 51.17
CA ALA A 401 73.52 12.82 51.32
C ALA A 401 74.24 13.39 50.07
N SER A 402 73.56 13.46 48.92
CA SER A 402 74.05 14.13 47.72
C SER A 402 73.61 15.59 47.62
N GLY A 403 72.82 16.08 48.59
CA GLY A 403 72.30 17.44 48.61
C GLY A 403 71.04 17.62 47.76
N SER A 404 70.29 16.55 47.48
CA SER A 404 69.10 16.58 46.60
C SER A 404 67.83 16.11 47.33
N ALA A 405 66.67 16.64 46.94
CA ALA A 405 65.35 16.14 47.34
C ALA A 405 64.37 16.22 46.16
N SER A 406 63.34 15.38 46.15
CA SER A 406 62.29 15.41 45.12
C SER A 406 60.90 15.22 45.71
N ILE A 407 59.91 15.82 45.08
CA ILE A 407 58.48 15.67 45.40
C ILE A 407 57.70 15.16 44.19
N THR A 408 56.51 14.66 44.45
CA THR A 408 55.53 14.25 43.43
C THR A 408 54.24 15.03 43.62
N ALA A 409 53.47 15.20 42.54
CA ALA A 409 52.17 15.87 42.61
C ALA A 409 51.23 15.22 43.64
N ALA A 410 51.26 13.89 43.78
CA ALA A 410 50.45 13.17 44.76
C ALA A 410 50.82 13.47 46.23
N GLN A 411 52.06 13.90 46.52
CA GLN A 411 52.45 14.33 47.87
C GLN A 411 51.96 15.75 48.18
N VAL A 412 51.84 16.60 47.16
CA VAL A 412 51.36 17.98 47.28
C VAL A 412 49.85 18.05 47.18
N ASP A 413 49.19 17.11 46.52
CA ASP A 413 47.75 17.05 46.41
C ASP A 413 47.08 16.71 47.75
N ASN A 414 46.08 17.50 48.10
CA ASN A 414 45.27 17.39 49.32
C ASN A 414 43.80 17.15 48.98
N GLY A 415 43.56 16.30 47.98
CA GLY A 415 42.21 15.93 47.55
C GLY A 415 41.63 16.88 46.52
N SER A 416 42.41 17.24 45.50
CA SER A 416 41.89 17.88 44.29
C SER A 416 40.73 17.05 43.73
N SER A 417 39.66 17.71 43.28
CA SER A 417 38.44 17.04 42.86
C SER A 417 37.78 17.76 41.70
N ASP A 418 36.90 17.05 41.00
CA ASP A 418 36.17 17.53 39.85
C ASP A 418 34.82 16.80 39.74
N ASN A 419 33.85 17.37 39.03
CA ASN A 419 32.55 16.71 38.75
C ASN A 419 32.69 15.49 37.83
N CYS A 420 33.72 15.46 36.98
CA CYS A 420 34.03 14.41 36.01
C CYS A 420 35.35 13.68 36.27
N SER A 421 35.91 13.87 37.46
CA SER A 421 37.21 13.37 37.94
C SER A 421 38.43 14.10 37.36
N VAL A 422 39.48 14.18 38.19
CA VAL A 422 40.77 14.73 37.79
C VAL A 422 41.53 13.66 36.99
N ASP A 423 41.95 14.01 35.78
CA ASP A 423 42.70 13.12 34.89
C ASP A 423 44.20 13.16 35.20
N SER A 424 44.75 14.35 35.44
CA SER A 424 46.18 14.52 35.71
C SER A 424 46.50 15.67 36.66
N LEU A 425 47.64 15.53 37.35
CA LEU A 425 48.20 16.50 38.28
C LEU A 425 49.65 16.81 37.88
N TYR A 426 50.02 18.09 37.89
CA TYR A 426 51.35 18.57 37.52
C TYR A 426 51.91 19.52 38.59
N LEU A 427 53.23 19.52 38.75
CA LEU A 427 53.96 20.52 39.52
C LEU A 427 54.88 21.30 38.58
N ASP A 428 55.06 22.59 38.83
CA ASP A 428 56.03 23.43 38.11
C ASP A 428 57.48 23.22 38.58
N GLN A 429 57.68 22.66 39.77
CA GLN A 429 58.98 22.24 40.31
C GLN A 429 58.85 20.92 41.09
N THR A 430 59.74 19.96 40.81
CA THR A 430 59.75 18.63 41.46
C THR A 430 61.04 18.32 42.21
N ASP A 431 62.14 18.99 41.87
CA ASP A 431 63.47 18.69 42.40
C ASP A 431 64.03 19.92 43.12
N PHE A 432 64.76 19.65 44.21
CA PHE A 432 65.34 20.66 45.09
C PHE A 432 66.77 20.29 45.46
N ASP A 433 67.63 21.29 45.60
CA ASP A 433 69.01 21.10 46.04
C ASP A 433 69.43 22.06 47.17
N CYS A 434 70.72 22.11 47.48
CA CYS A 434 71.28 23.01 48.51
C CYS A 434 71.02 24.50 48.27
N SER A 435 70.63 24.92 47.06
CA SER A 435 70.23 26.31 46.76
C SER A 435 68.78 26.60 47.15
N ASP A 436 67.97 25.57 47.34
CA ASP A 436 66.54 25.65 47.62
C ASP A 436 66.20 25.54 49.11
N THR A 437 67.17 25.64 50.04
CA THR A 437 66.99 25.51 51.51
C THR A 437 66.23 26.68 52.17
N VAL A 438 65.16 27.11 51.52
CA VAL A 438 64.20 28.13 51.91
C VAL A 438 62.79 27.55 51.71
N VAL A 439 61.76 28.37 51.91
CA VAL A 439 60.41 28.01 51.48
C VAL A 439 60.31 28.31 49.99
N ASN A 440 59.99 27.29 49.20
CA ASN A 440 59.75 27.38 47.77
C ASN A 440 58.25 27.31 47.51
N GLU A 441 57.71 28.27 46.77
CA GLU A 441 56.30 28.26 46.34
C GLU A 441 56.19 27.41 45.07
N VAL A 442 55.47 26.30 45.14
CA VAL A 442 55.28 25.37 44.02
C VAL A 442 53.80 25.38 43.61
N THR A 443 53.55 25.44 42.31
CA THR A 443 52.20 25.41 41.74
C THR A 443 51.77 23.98 41.43
N LEU A 444 50.68 23.53 42.06
CA LEU A 444 49.96 22.32 41.69
C LEU A 444 48.86 22.66 40.68
N THR A 445 48.93 22.06 39.49
CA THR A 445 47.90 22.17 38.45
C THR A 445 47.13 20.87 38.33
N ALA A 446 45.81 20.92 38.45
CA ALA A 446 44.90 19.82 38.16
C ALA A 446 44.26 20.01 36.79
N VAL A 447 44.18 18.94 36.00
CA VAL A 447 43.52 18.89 34.68
C VAL A 447 42.51 17.75 34.68
N ASP A 448 41.29 18.00 34.22
CA ASP A 448 40.25 16.98 34.08
C ASP A 448 40.32 16.24 32.72
N ALA A 449 39.47 15.23 32.53
CA ALA A 449 39.41 14.43 31.31
C ALA A 449 38.87 15.21 30.08
N SER A 450 38.24 16.36 30.32
CA SER A 450 37.68 17.26 29.31
C SER A 450 38.67 18.34 28.88
N GLY A 451 39.81 18.44 29.57
CA GLY A 451 40.89 19.40 29.33
C GLY A 451 40.74 20.72 30.09
N ASN A 452 39.75 20.87 30.98
CA ASN A 452 39.69 22.04 31.84
C ASN A 452 40.76 21.91 32.94
N SER A 453 41.24 23.05 33.44
CA SER A 453 42.33 23.06 34.42
C SER A 453 42.19 24.17 35.45
N SER A 454 42.77 23.91 36.62
CA SER A 454 42.85 24.85 37.74
C SER A 454 44.16 24.65 38.49
N SER A 455 44.57 25.62 39.28
CA SER A 455 45.85 25.56 39.99
C SER A 455 45.80 26.22 41.36
N VAL A 456 46.70 25.77 42.24
CA VAL A 456 46.87 26.25 43.61
C VAL A 456 48.35 26.19 43.99
N THR A 457 48.83 27.12 44.82
CA THR A 457 50.20 27.09 45.32
C THR A 457 50.32 26.34 46.64
N ALA A 458 51.48 25.73 46.87
CA ALA A 458 51.85 25.08 48.13
C ALA A 458 53.27 25.48 48.54
N ASP A 459 53.48 25.68 49.84
CA ASP A 459 54.79 26.01 50.40
C ASP A 459 55.59 24.71 50.64
N ILE A 460 56.72 24.57 49.95
CA ILE A 460 57.66 23.46 50.11
C ILE A 460 58.87 23.93 50.90
N THR A 461 58.95 23.50 52.16
CA THR A 461 60.08 23.80 53.05
C THR A 461 61.18 22.77 52.87
N VAL A 462 62.34 23.18 52.36
CA VAL A 462 63.49 22.29 52.17
C VAL A 462 64.50 22.49 53.30
N LEU A 463 64.87 21.39 53.98
CA LEU A 463 65.80 21.42 55.10
C LEU A 463 67.03 20.55 54.83
N ASP A 464 68.22 21.11 55.04
CA ASP A 464 69.44 20.33 55.23
C ASP A 464 69.64 20.02 56.72
N THR A 465 69.68 18.74 57.05
CA THR A 465 69.93 18.26 58.42
C THR A 465 71.20 17.41 58.52
N ILE A 466 71.92 17.24 57.40
CA ILE A 466 73.11 16.41 57.33
C ILE A 466 74.30 17.25 57.77
N SER A 467 74.89 16.86 58.91
CA SER A 467 76.11 17.52 59.38
C SER A 467 77.30 17.15 58.47
N PRO A 468 78.22 18.09 58.19
CA PRO A 468 79.43 17.79 57.43
C PRO A 468 80.28 16.74 58.16
N THR A 469 80.91 15.84 57.40
CA THR A 469 81.73 14.78 57.96
C THR A 469 83.18 15.24 58.02
N MET A 470 83.63 15.71 59.19
CA MET A 470 84.99 16.21 59.38
C MET A 470 86.04 15.10 59.17
N ALA A 471 86.93 15.27 58.19
CA ALA A 471 88.10 14.45 57.97
C ALA A 471 89.37 15.26 58.25
N SER A 472 90.20 14.79 59.19
CA SER A 472 91.48 15.44 59.50
C SER A 472 92.66 14.51 59.28
N GLN A 473 93.83 15.10 58.99
CA GLN A 473 95.11 14.42 58.87
C GLN A 473 96.13 14.97 59.85
N ASN A 474 97.07 14.12 60.23
CA ASN A 474 98.19 14.52 61.05
C ASN A 474 99.16 15.37 60.22
N LEU A 475 99.52 16.55 60.73
CA LEU A 475 100.48 17.46 60.11
C LEU A 475 101.75 17.54 60.97
N THR A 476 102.92 17.34 60.33
CA THR A 476 104.22 17.62 60.97
C THR A 476 104.65 19.04 60.59
N VAL A 477 104.83 19.90 61.59
CA VAL A 477 105.14 21.32 61.39
C VAL A 477 106.56 21.62 61.84
N TYR A 478 107.34 22.27 60.97
CA TYR A 478 108.68 22.73 61.28
C TYR A 478 108.65 24.21 61.66
N LEU A 479 109.35 24.56 62.75
CA LEU A 479 109.44 25.94 63.23
C LEU A 479 110.39 26.77 62.36
N ASP A 480 110.07 28.04 62.18
CA ASP A 480 110.97 29.00 61.55
C ASP A 480 112.16 29.37 62.47
N ALA A 481 113.07 30.20 61.97
CA ALA A 481 114.28 30.62 62.69
C ALA A 481 114.00 31.47 63.95
N THR A 482 112.77 31.94 64.14
CA THR A 482 112.31 32.66 65.34
C THR A 482 111.56 31.77 66.32
N GLY A 483 111.38 30.49 65.99
CA GLY A 483 110.62 29.52 66.78
C GLY A 483 109.10 29.56 66.53
N GLY A 484 108.65 30.28 65.50
CA GLY A 484 107.24 30.39 65.13
C GLY A 484 106.81 29.35 64.09
N ALA A 485 105.53 28.99 64.10
CA ALA A 485 104.88 28.32 62.98
C ALA A 485 103.39 28.64 62.96
N SER A 486 102.80 28.64 61.77
CA SER A 486 101.35 28.79 61.57
C SER A 486 100.85 27.65 60.72
N ILE A 487 99.70 27.09 61.09
CA ILE A 487 98.96 26.14 60.28
C ILE A 487 97.63 26.75 59.85
N THR A 488 97.10 26.28 58.73
CA THR A 488 95.76 26.62 58.26
C THR A 488 94.84 25.40 58.35
N ALA A 489 93.53 25.64 58.37
CA ALA A 489 92.54 24.57 58.37
C ALA A 489 92.75 23.61 57.17
N ALA A 490 93.06 24.15 55.99
CA ALA A 490 93.31 23.36 54.77
C ALA A 490 94.52 22.40 54.88
N GLN A 491 95.48 22.66 55.76
CA GLN A 491 96.61 21.75 55.96
C GLN A 491 96.26 20.58 56.89
N VAL A 492 95.23 20.75 57.73
CA VAL A 492 94.72 19.74 58.67
C VAL A 492 93.56 18.95 58.06
N ASP A 493 92.84 19.54 57.11
CA ASP A 493 91.75 18.90 56.38
C ASP A 493 92.25 17.77 55.48
N SER A 494 91.56 16.62 55.52
CA SER A 494 91.82 15.44 54.69
C SER A 494 90.63 15.05 53.81
N GLY A 495 89.78 16.03 53.47
CA GLY A 495 88.63 15.88 52.59
C GLY A 495 87.30 15.92 53.33
N SER A 496 87.18 16.83 54.31
CA SER A 496 85.97 17.09 55.12
C SER A 496 84.80 17.62 54.32
#